data_AF-A0A0C3K5H7-F1
#
_entry.id   AF-A0A0C3K5H7-F1
#
_cell.length_a   1.000
_cell.length_b   1.000
_cell.length_c   1.000
_cell.angle_alpha   90.00
_cell.angle_beta   90.00
_cell.angle_gamma   90.00
#
_symmetry.space_group_name_H-M   'P 1'
#
loop_
_entity.id
_entity.type
_entity.pdbx_description
1 polymer ?
#
loop_
_entity_poly.entity_id
_entity_poly.type
_entity_poly.pdbx_seq_one_letter_code
_entity_poly.pdbx_strand_id
1 'polypeptide(L)'
;ADVTVKLGLVKLLSKRFDICEEAEKANAEIQCPVEQGYHKVVQTVELPKEIPRAKFQVDVLAYSVDDEDLLCAKIKVDFMKRPF
;
A
#
# COMPACT_ATOMS: atom_id res chain seq x y z
N ALA A 1 -0.54 4.10 -8.54
CA ALA A 1 0.16 4.45 -7.29
C ALA A 1 1.64 4.11 -7.36
N ASP A 2 2.48 5.09 -7.08
CA ASP A 2 3.92 4.90 -6.91
C ASP A 2 4.20 4.48 -5.46
N VAL A 3 4.74 3.26 -5.30
CA VAL A 3 5.04 2.67 -3.99
C VAL A 3 6.54 2.51 -3.85
N THR A 4 7.10 3.06 -2.78
CA THR A 4 8.51 2.89 -2.41
C THR A 4 8.63 2.26 -1.03
N VAL A 5 9.30 1.12 -0.95
CA VAL A 5 9.61 0.43 0.31
C VAL A 5 11.08 0.62 0.64
N LYS A 6 11.36 1.09 1.85
CA LYS A 6 12.71 1.35 2.37
C LYS A 6 12.97 0.51 3.60
N LEU A 7 14.21 0.05 3.71
CA LEU A 7 14.79 -0.52 4.92
C LEU A 7 15.98 0.37 5.30
N GLY A 8 15.81 1.17 6.34
CA GLY A 8 16.74 2.27 6.63
C GLY A 8 16.85 3.26 5.47
N LEU A 9 18.05 3.44 4.92
CA LEU A 9 18.32 4.34 3.80
C LEU A 9 18.24 3.66 2.42
N VAL A 10 18.10 2.32 2.38
CA VAL A 10 18.08 1.54 1.14
C VAL A 10 16.65 1.39 0.64
N LYS A 11 16.42 1.63 -0.66
CA LYS A 11 15.14 1.34 -1.32
C LYS A 11 15.14 -0.13 -1.76
N LEU A 12 14.26 -0.93 -1.16
CA LEU A 12 14.08 -2.35 -1.51
C LEU A 12 13.12 -2.53 -2.69
N LEU A 13 12.09 -1.68 -2.77
CA LEU A 13 11.11 -1.70 -3.85
C LEU A 13 10.81 -0.27 -4.26
N SER A 14 10.72 -0.04 -5.57
CA SER A 14 10.17 1.18 -6.15
C SER A 14 9.44 0.78 -7.41
N LYS A 15 8.10 0.80 -7.36
CA LYS A 15 7.25 0.30 -8.44
C LYS A 15 5.94 1.08 -8.50
N ARG A 16 5.46 1.29 -9.71
CA ARG A 16 4.12 1.80 -9.98
C ARG A 16 3.15 0.63 -10.09
N PHE A 17 2.03 0.73 -9.37
CA PHE A 17 0.93 -0.23 -9.39
C PHE A 17 -0.32 0.45 -9.95
N ASP A 18 -1.12 -0.29 -10.72
CA ASP A 18 -2.48 0.12 -11.05
C ASP A 18 -3.40 -0.21 -9.86
N ILE A 19 -4.08 0.79 -9.31
CA ILE A 19 -4.87 0.62 -8.08
C ILE A 19 -6.11 -0.23 -8.35
N CYS A 20 -6.71 -0.09 -9.54
CA CYS A 20 -7.90 -0.84 -9.91
C CYS A 20 -7.56 -2.32 -10.12
N GLU A 21 -6.47 -2.60 -10.82
CA GLU A 21 -5.99 -3.97 -11.03
C GLU A 21 -5.62 -4.65 -9.70
N GLU A 22 -4.94 -3.94 -8.79
CA GLU A 22 -4.57 -4.51 -7.49
C GLU A 22 -5.78 -4.67 -6.56
N ALA A 23 -6.81 -3.82 -6.64
CA ALA A 23 -8.07 -3.98 -5.90
C ALA A 23 -8.86 -5.20 -6.37
N GLU A 24 -8.89 -5.46 -7.68
CA GLU A 24 -9.49 -6.66 -8.27
C GLU A 24 -8.76 -7.93 -7.79
N LYS A 25 -7.42 -7.96 -7.91
CA LYS A 25 -6.60 -9.09 -7.43
C LYS A 25 -6.77 -9.37 -5.94
N ALA A 26 -7.01 -8.33 -5.13
CA ALA A 26 -7.21 -8.45 -3.70
C ALA A 26 -8.65 -8.82 -3.30
N ASN A 27 -9.57 -8.96 -4.27
CA ASN A 27 -11.01 -9.09 -4.04
C ASN A 27 -11.55 -8.02 -3.07
N ALA A 28 -11.10 -6.77 -3.23
CA ALA A 28 -11.52 -5.68 -2.36
C ALA A 28 -13.01 -5.37 -2.56
N GLU A 29 -13.70 -4.94 -1.49
CA GLU A 29 -15.12 -4.53 -1.59
C GLU A 29 -15.32 -3.31 -2.51
N ILE A 30 -14.30 -2.44 -2.58
CA ILE A 30 -14.28 -1.27 -3.45
C ILE A 30 -13.68 -1.65 -4.81
N GLN A 31 -14.45 -1.47 -5.87
CA GLN A 31 -14.07 -1.79 -7.24
C GLN A 31 -14.21 -0.56 -8.14
N CYS A 32 -13.33 -0.46 -9.14
CA CYS A 32 -13.40 0.63 -10.12
C CYS A 32 -14.53 0.38 -11.15
N PRO A 33 -15.19 1.44 -11.66
CA PRO A 33 -15.02 2.85 -11.31
C PRO A 33 -15.61 3.19 -9.94
N VAL A 34 -14.86 3.98 -9.15
CA VAL A 34 -15.28 4.38 -7.80
C VAL A 34 -16.03 5.71 -7.88
N GLU A 35 -17.30 5.70 -7.49
CA GLU A 35 -18.13 6.90 -7.44
C GLU A 35 -17.67 7.87 -6.34
N GLN A 36 -17.91 9.17 -6.55
CA GLN A 36 -17.64 10.17 -5.51
C GLN A 36 -18.56 9.96 -4.31
N GLY A 37 -18.00 9.99 -3.09
CA GLY A 37 -18.78 9.87 -1.87
C GLY A 37 -18.01 9.20 -0.74
N TYR A 38 -18.76 8.87 0.32
CA TYR A 38 -18.22 8.15 1.47
C TYR A 38 -18.23 6.65 1.22
N HIS A 39 -17.06 6.04 1.30
CA HIS A 39 -16.88 4.60 1.21
C HIS A 39 -16.25 4.06 2.49
N LYS A 40 -16.70 2.89 2.94
CA LYS A 40 -16.05 2.13 4.01
C LYS A 40 -15.36 0.94 3.39
N VAL A 41 -14.05 0.84 3.57
CA VAL A 41 -13.24 -0.27 3.03
C VAL A 41 -12.72 -1.09 4.20
N VAL A 42 -12.99 -2.39 4.20
CA VAL A 42 -12.45 -3.35 5.18
C VAL A 42 -11.71 -4.44 4.41
N GLN A 43 -10.41 -4.60 4.68
CA GLN A 43 -9.59 -5.63 4.07
C GLN A 43 -8.78 -6.34 5.14
N THR A 44 -8.79 -7.68 5.10
CA THR A 44 -7.92 -8.52 5.92
C THR A 44 -6.79 -9.03 5.06
N VAL A 45 -5.55 -8.90 5.53
CA VAL A 45 -4.34 -9.41 4.86
C VAL A 45 -3.50 -10.22 5.83
N GLU A 46 -2.90 -11.30 5.33
CA GLU A 46 -1.93 -12.09 6.08
C GLU A 46 -0.52 -11.58 5.80
N LEU A 47 0.27 -11.38 6.85
CA LEU A 47 1.67 -11.01 6.72
C LEU A 47 2.56 -12.27 6.69
N PRO A 48 3.46 -12.41 5.70
CA PRO A 48 4.34 -13.56 5.61
C PRO A 48 5.26 -13.68 6.83
N LYS A 49 5.62 -14.91 7.21
CA LYS A 49 6.46 -15.19 8.39
C LYS A 49 7.93 -14.86 8.17
N GLU A 50 8.34 -14.78 6.91
CA GLU A 50 9.70 -14.57 6.44
C GLU A 50 10.10 -13.07 6.42
N ILE A 51 9.20 -12.16 6.81
CA ILE A 51 9.52 -10.71 6.86
C ILE A 51 10.72 -10.49 7.78
N PRO A 52 11.81 -9.89 7.28
CA PRO A 52 13.01 -9.64 8.08
C PRO A 52 12.70 -8.77 9.30
N ARG A 53 13.41 -9.05 10.41
CA ARG A 53 13.35 -8.22 11.62
C ARG A 53 14.04 -6.89 11.36
N ALA A 54 13.26 -5.91 10.95
CA ALA A 54 13.73 -4.57 10.64
C ALA A 54 12.61 -3.53 10.73
N LYS A 55 12.98 -2.26 10.61
CA LYS A 55 12.05 -1.15 10.48
C LYS A 55 11.90 -0.82 9.00
N PHE A 56 10.67 -0.90 8.52
CA PHE A 56 10.32 -0.58 7.14
C PHE A 56 9.62 0.78 7.09
N GLN A 57 9.90 1.52 6.03
CA GLN A 57 9.14 2.70 5.65
C GLN A 57 8.55 2.47 4.27
N VAL A 58 7.23 2.62 4.16
CA VAL A 58 6.49 2.54 2.90
C VAL A 58 5.94 3.91 2.59
N ASP A 59 6.39 4.48 1.48
CA ASP A 59 5.88 5.74 0.95
C ASP A 59 4.98 5.40 -0.25
N VAL A 60 3.73 5.90 -0.24
CA VAL A 60 2.74 5.70 -1.31
C VAL A 60 2.25 7.05 -1.80
N LEU A 61 2.35 7.27 -3.10
CA LEU A 61 1.72 8.39 -3.82
C LEU A 61 0.75 7.81 -4.84
N ALA A 62 -0.51 8.20 -4.78
CA ALA A 62 -1.55 7.75 -5.69
C ALA A 62 -2.16 8.94 -6.41
N TYR A 63 -2.46 8.72 -7.68
CA TYR A 63 -3.05 9.70 -8.58
C TYR A 63 -4.27 9.07 -9.25
N SER A 64 -5.26 9.89 -9.59
CA SER A 64 -6.39 9.50 -10.42
C SER A 64 -5.96 9.26 -11.88
N VAL A 65 -6.89 8.85 -12.73
CA VAL A 65 -6.65 8.73 -14.19
C VAL A 65 -6.36 10.08 -14.85
N ASP A 66 -6.78 11.17 -14.21
CA ASP A 66 -6.58 12.56 -14.66
C ASP A 66 -5.31 13.19 -14.05
N ASP A 67 -4.43 12.36 -13.47
CA ASP A 67 -3.20 12.77 -12.75
C ASP A 67 -3.45 13.72 -11.55
N GLU A 68 -4.66 13.71 -10.99
CA GLU A 68 -4.97 14.45 -9.76
C GLU A 68 -4.55 13.67 -8.51
N ASP A 69 -4.11 14.40 -7.47
CA ASP A 69 -3.71 13.82 -6.19
C ASP A 69 -4.87 13.05 -5.53
N LEU A 70 -4.71 11.73 -5.38
CA LEU A 70 -5.70 10.85 -4.76
C LEU A 70 -5.36 10.51 -3.31
N LEU A 71 -4.11 10.11 -3.05
CA LEU A 71 -3.64 9.70 -1.73
C LEU A 71 -2.13 9.91 -1.58
N CYS A 72 -1.73 10.40 -0.41
CA CYS A 72 -0.34 10.37 0.04
C CYS A 72 -0.28 9.67 1.40
N ALA A 73 0.45 8.56 1.48
CA ALA A 73 0.61 7.80 2.72
C ALA A 73 2.09 7.51 3.02
N LYS A 74 2.49 7.72 4.28
CA LYS A 74 3.82 7.37 4.78
C LYS A 74 3.66 6.45 5.98
N ILE A 75 3.92 5.17 5.76
CA ILE A 75 3.68 4.10 6.74
C ILE A 75 5.04 3.68 7.31
N LYS A 76 5.14 3.61 8.64
CA LYS A 76 6.31 3.10 9.34
C LYS A 76 5.90 1.83 10.09
N VAL A 77 6.58 0.73 9.81
CA VAL A 77 6.30 -0.57 10.44
C VAL A 77 7.57 -1.09 11.11
N ASP A 78 7.46 -1.50 12.37
CA ASP A 78 8.58 -2.00 13.16
C ASP A 78 8.41 -3.49 13.47
N PHE A 79 9.11 -4.33 12.70
CA PHE A 79 9.15 -5.79 12.91
C PHE A 79 10.30 -6.24 13.82
N MET A 80 10.92 -5.33 14.58
CA MET A 80 11.99 -5.69 15.52
C MET A 80 11.47 -6.43 16.75
N LYS A 81 10.27 -6.10 17.21
CA LYS A 81 9.58 -6.82 18.30
C LYS A 81 8.86 -8.03 17.70
N ARG A 82 8.80 -9.15 18.43
CA ARG A 82 8.13 -10.38 17.96
C ARG A 82 6.72 -10.02 17.47
N PRO A 83 6.42 -10.15 16.16
CA PRO A 83 5.10 -9.83 15.63
C PRO A 83 4.10 -11.00 15.80
N PHE A 84 4.54 -12.11 16.39
CA PHE A 84 3.80 -13.34 16.68
C PHE A 84 3.99 -13.75 18.14
#